data_AF-A0A515D7K5-F1
#
_entry.id   AF-A0A515D7K5-F1
#
_cell.length_a   1.000
_cell.length_b   1.000
_cell.length_c   1.000
_cell.angle_alpha   90.00
_cell.angle_beta   90.00
_cell.angle_gamma   90.00
#
_symmetry.space_group_name_H-M   'P 1'
#
loop_
_entity.id
_entity.type
_entity.pdbx_description
1 polymer ?
#
loop_
_entity_poly.entity_id
_entity_poly.type
_entity_poly.pdbx_seq_one_letter_code
_entity_poly.pdbx_strand_id
1 'polypeptide(L)' 'MQVVIAETVSVVHRITCDRCGKAAERGEPGFHEMASIGFDAGYDSIFGDGSRVEVDLCEPCLRDTLGVWLRVTNRA' A
#
# COMPACT_ATOMS: atom_id res chain seq x y z
N MET A 1 -12.40 39.99 10.42
CA MET A 1 -11.63 39.36 9.33
C MET A 1 -10.80 38.25 9.96
N GLN A 2 -11.08 36.99 9.64
CA GLN A 2 -10.41 35.83 10.24
C GLN A 2 -9.26 35.40 9.32
N VAL A 3 -8.08 35.23 9.88
CA VAL A 3 -6.92 34.66 9.17
C VAL A 3 -7.03 33.15 9.27
N VAL A 4 -7.07 32.46 8.12
CA VAL A 4 -7.05 30.99 8.03
C VAL A 4 -5.64 30.57 7.62
N ILE A 5 -5.02 29.71 8.42
CA ILE A 5 -3.73 29.10 8.11
C ILE A 5 -4.03 27.81 7.34
N ALA A 6 -3.52 27.69 6.12
CA ALA A 6 -3.69 26.51 5.27
C ALA A 6 -2.33 25.81 5.08
N GLU A 7 -2.29 24.50 5.35
CA GLU A 7 -1.13 23.66 5.09
C GLU A 7 -1.33 22.89 3.78
N THR A 8 -0.23 22.66 3.05
CA THR A 8 -0.24 21.85 1.83
C THR A 8 0.08 20.41 2.19
N VAL A 9 -0.79 19.48 1.78
CA VAL A 9 -0.61 18.04 2.03
C VAL A 9 -0.66 17.31 0.70
N SER A 10 0.30 16.43 0.46
CA SER A 10 0.25 15.47 -0.65
C SER A 10 -0.55 14.25 -0.22
N VAL A 11 -1.48 13.83 -1.08
CA VAL A 11 -2.31 12.64 -0.84
C VAL A 11 -2.22 11.69 -2.01
N VAL A 12 -2.24 10.39 -1.72
CA VAL A 12 -2.37 9.36 -2.75
C VAL A 12 -3.80 9.39 -3.29
N HIS A 13 -3.94 9.64 -4.60
CA HIS A 13 -5.23 9.67 -5.30
C HIS A 13 -5.58 8.32 -5.92
N ARG A 14 -4.60 7.50 -6.29
CA ARG A 14 -4.82 6.22 -6.96
C ARG A 14 -3.72 5.22 -6.60
N ILE A 15 -4.10 3.97 -6.40
CA ILE A 15 -3.19 2.84 -6.19
C ILE A 15 -3.44 1.82 -7.30
N THR A 16 -2.39 1.20 -7.82
CA THR A 16 -2.49 0.15 -8.85
C THR A 16 -1.86 -1.11 -8.32
N CYS A 17 -2.58 -2.23 -8.38
CA CYS A 17 -2.04 -3.53 -8.00
C CYS A 17 -0.93 -3.94 -8.98
N ASP A 18 0.28 -4.14 -8.48
CA ASP A 18 1.46 -4.48 -9.30
C ASP A 18 1.33 -5.85 -9.98
N ARG A 19 0.50 -6.74 -9.43
CA ARG A 19 0.32 -8.10 -9.96
C ARG A 19 -0.71 -8.17 -11.09
N CYS A 20 -1.84 -7.50 -10.95
CA CYS A 20 -2.96 -7.64 -11.91
C CYS A 20 -3.36 -6.35 -12.63
N GLY A 21 -2.75 -5.22 -12.30
CA GLY A 21 -3.04 -3.92 -12.91
C GLY A 21 -4.36 -3.27 -12.49
N LYS A 22 -5.13 -3.90 -11.57
CA LYS A 22 -6.35 -3.28 -11.03
C LYS A 22 -5.99 -1.96 -10.35
N ALA A 23 -6.60 -0.87 -10.77
CA ALA A 23 -6.48 0.42 -10.11
C ALA A 23 -7.69 0.68 -9.19
N ALA A 24 -7.47 1.45 -8.13
CA ALA A 24 -8.53 1.98 -7.28
C ALA A 24 -8.26 3.45 -6.98
N GLU A 25 -9.30 4.27 -7.06
CA GLU A 25 -9.21 5.72 -6.81
C GLU A 25 -9.66 6.08 -5.39
N ARG A 26 -9.06 7.13 -4.84
CA ARG A 26 -9.37 7.63 -3.50
C ARG A 26 -10.85 8.02 -3.42
N GLY A 27 -11.56 7.43 -2.47
CA GLY A 27 -13.01 7.61 -2.29
C GLY A 27 -13.83 6.43 -2.80
N GLU A 28 -13.24 5.52 -3.57
CA GLU A 28 -13.86 4.27 -3.94
C GLU A 28 -13.64 3.19 -2.87
N PRO A 29 -14.57 2.26 -2.65
CA PRO A 29 -14.41 1.18 -1.69
C PRO A 29 -13.11 0.38 -1.89
N GLY A 30 -12.76 0.10 -3.15
CA GLY A 30 -11.58 -0.69 -3.50
C GLY A 30 -10.24 -0.03 -3.14
N PHE A 31 -10.21 1.27 -2.85
CA PHE A 31 -8.97 1.94 -2.42
C PHE A 31 -8.52 1.48 -1.04
N HIS A 32 -9.49 1.25 -0.14
CA HIS A 32 -9.22 0.77 1.22
C HIS A 32 -8.90 -0.74 1.28
N GLU A 33 -9.09 -1.45 0.18
CA GLU A 33 -8.80 -2.88 0.02
C GLU A 33 -7.40 -3.14 -0.58
N MET A 34 -6.65 -2.07 -0.88
CA MET A 34 -5.26 -2.17 -1.32
C MET A 34 -4.33 -2.30 -0.12
N ALA A 35 -3.39 -3.24 -0.21
CA ALA A 35 -2.30 -3.39 0.75
C ALA A 35 -0.98 -2.92 0.12
N SER A 36 -0.37 -1.92 0.75
CA SER A 36 0.92 -1.35 0.36
C SER A 36 1.99 -1.75 1.36
N ILE A 37 3.10 -2.30 0.87
CA ILE A 37 4.31 -2.54 1.66
C ILE A 37 5.39 -1.62 1.10
N GLY A 38 6.11 -0.91 1.98
CA GLY A 38 7.22 -0.06 1.58
C GLY A 38 8.25 0.07 2.69
N PHE A 39 9.50 -0.31 2.42
CA PHE A 39 10.62 -0.15 3.37
C PHE A 39 11.95 0.02 2.65
N ASP A 40 12.93 0.56 3.36
CA ASP A 40 14.31 0.72 2.87
C ASP A 40 15.15 -0.45 3.39
N ALA A 41 15.86 -1.12 2.49
CA ALA A 41 16.71 -2.25 2.79
C ALA A 41 17.96 -1.83 3.56
N GLY A 42 18.32 -2.60 4.58
CA GLY A 42 19.55 -2.41 5.36
C GLY A 42 20.80 -2.88 4.62
N TYR A 43 21.94 -2.79 5.31
CA TYR A 43 23.23 -3.31 4.85
C TYR A 43 23.20 -4.84 4.70
N ASP A 44 23.84 -5.35 3.64
CA ASP A 44 23.90 -6.76 3.23
C ASP A 44 22.52 -7.40 3.00
N SER A 45 21.54 -6.58 2.61
CA SER A 45 20.20 -7.06 2.31
C SER A 45 20.18 -7.87 1.01
N ILE A 46 19.36 -8.93 0.96
CA ILE A 46 19.10 -9.69 -0.27
C ILE A 46 18.53 -8.84 -1.41
N PHE A 47 17.96 -7.66 -1.08
CA PHE A 47 17.42 -6.70 -2.04
C PHE A 47 18.43 -5.64 -2.49
N GLY A 48 19.67 -5.71 -1.98
CA GLY A 48 20.72 -4.72 -2.18
C GLY A 48 20.67 -3.59 -1.14
N ASP A 49 21.84 -3.10 -0.76
CA ASP A 49 22.03 -2.08 0.28
C ASP A 49 21.33 -0.76 -0.06
N GLY A 50 20.50 -0.28 0.87
CA GLY A 50 19.79 1.00 0.73
C GLY A 50 18.66 0.99 -0.31
N SER A 51 18.35 -0.17 -0.90
CA SER A 51 17.29 -0.27 -1.91
C SER A 51 15.92 -0.06 -1.30
N ARG A 52 15.06 0.72 -1.98
CA ARG A 52 13.65 0.83 -1.65
C ARG A 52 12.91 -0.41 -2.15
N VAL A 53 12.22 -1.11 -1.25
CA VAL A 53 11.39 -2.29 -1.57
C VAL A 53 9.93 -1.91 -1.39
N GLU A 54 9.15 -1.99 -2.46
CA GLU A 54 7.74 -1.61 -2.49
C GLU A 54 6.90 -2.62 -3.27
N VAL A 55 5.65 -2.80 -2.84
CA VAL A 55 4.62 -3.50 -3.61
C VAL A 55 3.22 -3.06 -3.17
N ASP A 56 2.33 -2.89 -4.15
CA ASP A 56 0.91 -2.65 -3.98
C ASP A 56 0.11 -3.86 -4.48
N LEU A 57 -0.73 -4.45 -3.61
CA LEU A 57 -1.57 -5.60 -3.96
C LEU A 57 -3.04 -5.36 -3.62
N CYS A 58 -3.94 -5.68 -4.55
CA CYS A 58 -5.37 -5.79 -4.24
C CYS A 58 -5.66 -7.04 -3.39
N GLU A 59 -6.74 -7.04 -2.62
CA GLU A 59 -7.10 -8.15 -1.72
C GLU A 59 -7.01 -9.56 -2.35
N PRO A 60 -7.53 -9.83 -3.57
CA PRO A 60 -7.35 -11.14 -4.20
C PRO A 60 -5.89 -11.48 -4.48
N CYS A 61 -5.11 -10.53 -4.99
CA CYS A 61 -3.68 -10.73 -5.26
C CYS A 61 -2.87 -10.89 -3.97
N LEU A 62 -3.22 -10.16 -2.91
CA LEU A 62 -2.62 -10.34 -1.59
C LEU A 62 -2.85 -11.76 -1.07
N ARG A 63 -4.09 -12.24 -1.11
CA ARG A 63 -4.46 -13.60 -0.73
C ARG A 63 -3.73 -14.64 -1.56
N ASP A 64 -3.70 -14.48 -2.87
CA ASP A 64 -3.10 -15.47 -3.76
C ASP A 64 -1.56 -15.47 -3.71
N THR A 65 -0.93 -14.33 -3.38
CA THR A 65 0.53 -14.21 -3.26
C THR A 65 1.04 -14.69 -1.91
N LEU A 66 0.39 -14.30 -0.80
CA LEU A 66 0.84 -14.63 0.55
C LEU A 66 0.16 -15.88 1.13
N GLY A 67 -1.03 -16.24 0.63
CA GLY A 67 -1.71 -17.50 0.92
C GLY A 67 -1.73 -17.85 2.40
N VAL A 68 -1.12 -19.00 2.71
CA VAL A 68 -1.09 -19.61 4.04
C VAL A 68 -0.32 -18.80 5.09
N TRP A 69 0.47 -17.80 4.69
CA TRP A 69 1.21 -16.95 5.63
C TRP A 69 0.34 -15.83 6.21
N LEU A 70 -0.80 -15.54 5.60
CA LEU A 70 -1.75 -14.55 6.12
C LEU A 70 -2.40 -15.06 7.40
N ARG A 71 -2.39 -14.24 8.45
CA ARG A 71 -3.08 -14.50 9.72
C ARG A 71 -4.34 -13.65 9.78
N VAL A 72 -5.48 -14.24 9.45
CA VAL A 72 -6.78 -13.57 9.49
C VAL A 72 -7.45 -13.85 10.83
N THR A 73 -7.65 -12.81 11.64
CA THR A 73 -8.38 -12.91 12.92
C THR A 73 -9.70 -12.17 12.81
N ASN A 74 -10.82 -12.85 13.08
CA ASN A 74 -12.10 -12.18 13.22
C ASN A 74 -12.17 -11.52 14.61
N ARG A 75 -12.32 -10.20 14.66
CA ARG A 75 -12.62 -9.47 15.90
C ARG A 75 -14.12 -9.25 15.94
N ALA A 76 -14.82 -10.20 16.55
CA ALA A 76 -16.23 -10.06 16.93
C ALA A 76 -16.36 -9.10 18.13
#